data_AF-A0A1G7SDT0-F1
#
_entry.id   AF-A0A1G7SDT0-F1
#
_cell.length_a   1.000
_cell.length_b   1.000
_cell.length_c   1.000
_cell.angle_alpha   90.00
_cell.angle_beta   90.00
_cell.angle_gamma   90.00
#
_symmetry.space_group_name_H-M   'P 1'
#
loop_
_entity.id
_entity.type
_entity.pdbx_description
1 polymer ?
#
loop_
_entity_poly.entity_id
_entity_poly.type
_entity_poly.pdbx_seq_one_letter_code
_entity_poly.pdbx_strand_id
1 'polypeptide(L)'
;MTLHSPLRPSPDLDRLADSAAALGYEIVDIVGFLDLVELHARNQRGLLSTLGQSAGDVIAANGDVRQRVEALGATSEQALREVQSSVGMVRTAGGKTRDVAVWVKALADRTDAVGETLKAVKANNSQIAQIATQVNTLAINAKIEAARAGEAGRGFAVVADAINDLSQKTRTAAKQISENIESLTGWIDDLGQEAETVADDAGQVLDTSAETDTALGRMESTIQSEHEQTLRIASSAERAQSALVQLQPAVQDIDATVRETSDGIETAHARMLKLIDASEHIVQSVASLGGTSVDAPFIAYVQKTAQAISDAFDAAMARGELSDTQLFDRQYQEIRGSAPAQFTTRALGFLDQLLPQFQEPALDFDSKVVFCAAVDVNGYLPTHNRVFSQPQGSDVVWNTAHCRNRRIFDDRVGLKAGRNTEPFLLQVYRRDMGGGEFRVMKDLSAPICAGGRHWGALRLAYSR
;
A
#
# COMPACT_ATOMS: atom_id res chain seq x y z
N MET A 1 -72.09 5.94 49.80
CA MET A 1 -72.37 5.68 48.37
C MET A 1 -72.50 7.00 47.66
N THR A 2 -71.39 7.50 47.13
CA THR A 2 -71.34 8.67 46.24
C THR A 2 -70.79 8.17 44.92
N LEU A 3 -71.70 8.00 43.96
CA LEU A 3 -71.39 7.66 42.57
C LEU A 3 -70.51 8.78 42.00
N HIS A 4 -69.25 8.47 41.69
CA HIS A 4 -68.41 9.35 40.87
C HIS A 4 -69.05 9.46 39.48
N SER A 5 -69.39 10.69 39.09
CA SER A 5 -69.73 11.04 37.71
C SER A 5 -68.54 10.70 36.80
N PRO A 6 -68.75 10.05 35.63
CA PRO A 6 -67.69 9.93 34.64
C PRO A 6 -67.31 11.34 34.17
N LEU A 7 -66.02 11.68 34.32
CA LEU A 7 -65.43 12.89 33.79
C LEU A 7 -65.77 12.99 32.29
N ARG A 8 -66.29 14.14 31.86
CA ARG A 8 -66.53 14.39 30.43
C ARG A 8 -65.18 14.45 29.71
N PRO A 9 -65.03 13.82 28.54
CA PRO A 9 -63.81 13.92 27.74
C PRO A 9 -63.52 15.40 27.42
N SER A 10 -62.29 15.83 27.70
CA SER A 10 -61.82 17.18 27.42
C SER A 10 -61.03 17.18 26.10
N PRO A 11 -61.52 17.83 25.03
CA PRO A 11 -60.84 17.86 23.73
C PRO A 11 -59.41 18.41 23.79
N ASP A 12 -59.12 19.25 24.77
CA ASP A 12 -57.80 19.87 24.95
C ASP A 12 -56.79 18.89 25.58
N LEU A 13 -57.25 17.98 26.43
CA LEU A 13 -56.42 16.89 26.97
C LEU A 13 -56.03 15.93 25.84
N ASP A 14 -56.97 15.56 24.98
CA ASP A 14 -56.74 14.62 23.89
C ASP A 14 -55.71 15.15 22.89
N ARG A 15 -55.82 16.44 22.52
CA ARG A 15 -54.82 17.12 21.67
C ARG A 15 -53.43 17.16 22.31
N LEU A 16 -53.35 17.32 23.63
CA LEU A 16 -52.07 17.34 24.34
C LEU A 16 -51.40 15.96 24.33
N ALA A 17 -52.15 14.88 24.55
CA ALA A 17 -51.62 13.52 24.44
C ALA A 17 -51.15 13.20 23.01
N ASP A 18 -51.94 13.55 21.99
CA ASP A 18 -51.57 13.30 20.60
C ASP A 18 -50.31 14.07 20.21
N SER A 19 -50.19 15.34 20.66
CA SER A 19 -49.01 16.16 20.42
C SER A 19 -47.78 15.64 21.15
N ALA A 20 -47.93 15.19 22.40
CA ALA A 20 -46.84 14.59 23.17
C ALA A 20 -46.36 13.28 22.54
N ALA A 21 -47.28 12.43 22.09
CA ALA A 21 -46.95 11.20 21.38
C ALA A 21 -46.21 11.49 20.07
N ALA A 22 -46.71 12.43 19.26
CA ALA A 22 -46.06 12.87 18.02
C ALA A 22 -44.64 13.40 18.27
N LEU A 23 -44.44 14.19 19.33
CA LEU A 23 -43.12 14.65 19.74
C LEU A 23 -42.19 13.48 20.09
N GLY A 24 -42.69 12.45 20.78
CA GLY A 24 -41.93 11.23 21.08
C GLY A 24 -41.42 10.51 19.83
N TYR A 25 -42.24 10.46 18.77
CA TYR A 25 -41.83 9.90 17.47
C TYR A 25 -40.67 10.68 16.85
N GLU A 26 -40.80 12.00 16.74
CA GLU A 26 -39.77 12.86 16.15
C GLU A 26 -38.45 12.76 16.91
N ILE A 27 -38.50 12.71 18.25
CA ILE A 27 -37.27 12.57 19.06
C ILE A 27 -36.58 11.23 18.80
N VAL A 28 -37.35 10.14 18.71
CA VAL A 28 -36.80 8.80 18.44
C VAL A 28 -36.19 8.70 17.04
N ASP A 29 -36.75 9.40 16.06
CA ASP A 29 -36.16 9.48 14.72
C ASP A 29 -34.83 10.25 14.74
N ILE A 30 -34.77 11.39 15.46
CA ILE A 30 -33.54 12.16 15.62
C ILE A 30 -32.47 11.35 16.37
N VAL A 31 -32.82 10.55 17.38
CA VAL A 31 -31.87 9.62 18.02
C VAL A 31 -31.27 8.67 16.98
N GLY A 32 -32.09 8.11 16.10
CA GLY A 32 -31.63 7.28 15.00
C GLY A 32 -30.70 7.98 14.02
N PHE A 33 -30.97 9.25 13.72
CA PHE A 33 -30.08 10.08 12.91
C PHE A 33 -28.74 10.32 13.62
N LEU A 34 -28.75 10.63 14.93
CA LEU A 34 -27.55 10.84 15.73
C LEU A 34 -26.64 9.59 15.75
N ASP A 35 -27.23 8.39 15.87
CA ASP A 35 -26.48 7.13 15.79
C ASP A 35 -25.74 6.98 14.45
N LEU A 36 -26.38 7.39 13.35
CA LEU A 36 -25.76 7.38 12.02
C LEU A 36 -24.61 8.39 11.92
N VAL A 37 -24.77 9.58 12.50
CA VAL A 37 -23.68 10.58 12.51
C VAL A 37 -22.50 10.07 13.35
N GLU A 38 -22.75 9.42 14.50
CA GLU A 38 -21.69 8.83 15.32
C GLU A 38 -20.94 7.71 14.58
N LEU A 39 -21.66 6.88 13.83
CA LEU A 39 -21.03 5.88 12.95
C LEU A 39 -20.12 6.53 11.91
N HIS A 40 -20.57 7.62 11.28
CA HIS A 40 -19.76 8.38 10.32
C HIS A 40 -18.53 9.03 10.99
N ALA A 41 -18.66 9.59 12.18
CA ALA A 41 -17.57 10.19 12.94
C ALA A 41 -16.48 9.14 13.26
N ARG A 42 -16.88 7.95 13.71
CA ARG A 42 -15.96 6.82 13.95
C ARG A 42 -15.23 6.40 12.68
N ASN A 43 -15.94 6.28 11.56
CA ASN A 43 -15.33 5.95 10.27
C ASN A 43 -14.32 7.02 9.83
N GLN A 44 -14.65 8.30 9.99
CA GLN A 44 -13.74 9.41 9.69
C GLN A 44 -12.46 9.35 10.54
N ARG A 45 -12.55 9.05 11.84
CA ARG A 45 -11.37 8.88 12.70
C ARG A 45 -10.47 7.74 12.23
N GLY A 46 -11.05 6.62 11.80
CA GLY A 46 -10.30 5.53 11.19
C GLY A 46 -9.52 5.98 9.95
N LEU A 47 -10.19 6.70 9.04
CA LEU A 47 -9.56 7.26 7.84
C LEU A 47 -8.44 8.26 8.17
N LEU A 48 -8.65 9.14 9.15
CA LEU A 48 -7.64 10.12 9.58
C LEU A 48 -6.41 9.46 10.18
N SER A 49 -6.58 8.37 10.95
CA SER A 49 -5.46 7.58 11.47
C SER A 49 -4.65 6.96 10.33
N THR A 50 -5.31 6.36 9.33
CA THR A 50 -4.63 5.82 8.13
C THR A 50 -3.93 6.92 7.34
N LEU A 51 -4.54 8.10 7.21
CA LEU A 51 -3.94 9.26 6.53
C LEU A 51 -2.69 9.76 7.27
N GLY A 52 -2.74 9.84 8.60
CA GLY A 52 -1.59 10.21 9.44
C GLY A 52 -0.43 9.23 9.30
N GLN A 53 -0.70 7.92 9.31
CA GLN A 53 0.33 6.90 9.06
C GLN A 53 0.93 7.04 7.66
N SER A 54 0.08 7.19 6.64
CA SER A 54 0.53 7.35 5.24
C SER A 54 1.39 8.60 5.06
N ALA A 55 1.04 9.71 5.71
CA ALA A 55 1.86 10.92 5.68
C ALA A 55 3.24 10.68 6.32
N GLY A 56 3.31 9.94 7.42
CA GLY A 56 4.56 9.52 8.05
C GLY A 56 5.44 8.68 7.12
N ASP A 57 4.84 7.70 6.43
CA ASP A 57 5.55 6.84 5.48
C ASP A 57 6.11 7.65 4.30
N VAL A 58 5.35 8.62 3.78
CA VAL A 58 5.82 9.50 2.70
C VAL A 58 6.95 10.42 3.19
N ILE A 59 6.91 10.93 4.42
CA ILE A 59 8.02 11.71 5.00
C ILE A 59 9.30 10.87 5.04
N ALA A 60 9.20 9.62 5.50
CA ALA A 60 10.35 8.71 5.55
C ALA A 60 10.91 8.41 4.14
N ALA A 61 10.02 8.09 3.19
CA ALA A 61 10.40 7.84 1.80
C ALA A 61 11.05 9.07 1.15
N ASN A 62 10.52 10.27 1.41
CA ASN A 62 11.08 11.52 0.92
C ASN A 62 12.46 11.83 1.53
N GLY A 63 12.68 11.41 2.79
CA GLY A 63 13.99 11.42 3.43
C GLY A 63 15.01 10.53 2.70
N ASP A 64 14.63 9.29 2.34
CA ASP A 64 15.48 8.38 1.57
C ASP A 64 15.81 8.95 0.18
N VAL A 65 14.82 9.56 -0.50
CA VAL A 65 15.04 10.25 -1.78
C VAL A 65 16.10 11.34 -1.65
N ARG A 66 16.03 12.19 -0.62
CA ARG A 66 17.03 13.24 -0.39
C ARG A 66 18.43 12.68 -0.18
N GLN A 67 18.58 11.64 0.63
CA GLN A 67 19.87 11.01 0.87
C GLN A 67 20.45 10.41 -0.42
N ARG A 68 19.60 9.78 -1.25
CA ARG A 68 20.02 9.26 -2.55
C ARG A 68 20.43 10.35 -3.52
N VAL A 69 19.74 11.49 -3.52
CA VAL A 69 20.07 12.66 -4.33
C VAL A 69 21.44 13.24 -3.94
N GLU A 70 21.73 13.35 -2.64
CA GLU A 70 23.05 13.78 -2.16
C GLU A 70 24.16 12.81 -2.58
N ALA A 71 23.93 11.49 -2.43
CA ALA A 71 24.88 10.47 -2.86
C ALA A 71 25.11 10.50 -4.38
N LEU A 72 24.04 10.62 -5.17
CA LEU A 72 24.09 10.71 -6.62
C LEU A 72 24.84 11.97 -7.09
N GLY A 73 24.65 13.10 -6.40
CA GLY A 73 25.41 14.32 -6.63
C GLY A 73 26.91 14.10 -6.47
N ALA A 74 27.33 13.49 -5.35
CA ALA A 74 28.73 13.17 -5.09
C ALA A 74 29.33 12.19 -6.12
N THR A 75 28.57 11.15 -6.51
CA THR A 75 29.01 10.21 -7.55
C THR A 75 29.12 10.87 -8.92
N SER A 76 28.20 11.78 -9.28
CA SER A 76 28.24 12.51 -10.55
C SER A 76 29.47 13.42 -10.63
N GLU A 77 29.79 14.13 -9.53
CA GLU A 77 31.01 14.94 -9.46
C GLU A 77 32.28 14.10 -9.56
N GLN A 78 32.30 12.91 -8.94
CA GLN A 78 33.42 11.99 -9.08
C GLN A 78 33.57 11.49 -10.52
N ALA A 79 32.47 11.04 -11.15
CA ALA A 79 32.47 10.58 -12.52
C ALA A 79 32.96 11.67 -13.49
N LEU A 80 32.55 12.92 -13.27
CA LEU A 80 33.03 14.05 -14.07
C LEU A 80 34.56 14.22 -13.97
N ARG A 81 35.12 14.12 -12.76
CA ARG A 81 36.58 14.19 -12.56
C ARG A 81 37.31 13.02 -13.24
N GLU A 82 36.75 11.82 -13.19
CA GLU A 82 37.32 10.63 -13.83
C GLU A 82 37.29 10.73 -15.36
N VAL A 83 36.19 11.24 -15.94
CA VAL A 83 36.09 11.50 -17.38
C VAL A 83 37.09 12.57 -17.81
N GLN A 84 37.19 13.68 -17.09
CA GLN A 84 38.16 14.75 -17.40
C GLN A 84 39.61 14.26 -17.32
N SER A 85 39.94 13.44 -16.33
CA SER A 85 41.24 12.77 -16.24
C SER A 85 41.49 11.86 -17.44
N SER A 86 40.49 11.07 -17.83
CA SER A 86 40.57 10.16 -18.99
C SER A 86 40.78 10.92 -20.30
N VAL A 87 40.09 12.05 -20.49
CA VAL A 87 40.30 12.95 -21.64
C VAL A 87 41.76 13.44 -21.67
N GLY A 88 42.31 13.84 -20.51
CA GLY A 88 43.72 14.24 -20.40
C GLY A 88 44.70 13.12 -20.78
N MET A 89 44.44 11.89 -20.34
CA MET A 89 45.26 10.72 -20.68
C MET A 89 45.21 10.39 -22.18
N VAL A 90 44.01 10.37 -22.78
CA VAL A 90 43.82 10.08 -24.22
C VAL A 90 44.54 11.12 -25.08
N ARG A 91 44.43 12.41 -24.74
CA ARG A 91 45.14 13.48 -25.46
C ARG A 91 46.65 13.36 -25.34
N THR A 92 47.15 12.98 -24.16
CA THR A 92 48.58 12.73 -23.94
C THR A 92 49.07 11.54 -24.75
N ALA A 93 48.30 10.44 -24.77
CA ALA A 93 48.60 9.26 -25.56
C ALA A 93 48.61 9.59 -27.07
N GLY A 94 47.58 10.27 -27.57
CA GLY A 94 47.52 10.72 -28.96
C GLY A 94 48.67 11.65 -29.35
N GLY A 95 49.13 12.52 -28.43
CA GLY A 95 50.34 13.32 -28.61
C GLY A 95 51.59 12.46 -28.80
N LYS A 96 51.84 11.51 -27.89
CA LYS A 96 52.99 10.59 -27.98
C LYS A 96 52.95 9.71 -29.23
N THR A 97 51.78 9.21 -29.62
CA THR A 97 51.62 8.41 -30.85
C THR A 97 51.92 9.23 -32.09
N ARG A 98 51.53 10.52 -32.11
CA ARG A 98 51.91 11.42 -33.20
C ARG A 98 53.43 11.61 -33.27
N ASP A 99 54.10 11.75 -32.13
CA ASP A 99 55.57 11.85 -32.09
C ASP A 99 56.22 10.56 -32.63
N VAL A 100 55.68 9.39 -32.30
CA VAL A 100 56.11 8.10 -32.87
C VAL A 100 55.91 8.08 -34.38
N ALA A 101 54.74 8.47 -34.90
CA ALA A 101 54.49 8.51 -36.34
C ALA A 101 55.48 9.43 -37.09
N VAL A 102 55.80 10.59 -36.52
CA VAL A 102 56.81 11.50 -37.07
C VAL A 102 58.20 10.87 -37.04
N TRP A 103 58.56 10.21 -35.94
CA TRP A 103 59.84 9.54 -35.80
C TRP A 103 60.01 8.37 -36.77
N VAL A 104 58.99 7.54 -36.94
CA VAL A 104 58.97 6.41 -37.89
C VAL A 104 59.12 6.90 -39.33
N LYS A 105 58.44 8.00 -39.69
CA LYS A 105 58.63 8.62 -41.01
C LYS A 105 60.09 9.06 -41.23
N ALA A 106 60.70 9.69 -40.23
CA ALA A 106 62.10 10.08 -40.31
C ALA A 106 63.06 8.87 -40.32
N LEU A 107 62.67 7.74 -39.72
CA LEU A 107 63.40 6.48 -39.81
C LEU A 107 63.35 5.92 -41.24
N ALA A 108 62.17 5.88 -41.86
CA ALA A 108 62.00 5.44 -43.24
C ALA A 108 62.89 6.25 -44.22
N ASP A 109 62.88 7.59 -44.11
CA ASP A 109 63.73 8.48 -44.92
C ASP A 109 65.24 8.15 -44.76
N ARG A 110 65.67 7.78 -43.54
CA ARG A 110 67.07 7.40 -43.27
C ARG A 110 67.40 6.02 -43.81
N THR A 111 66.48 5.06 -43.68
CA THR A 111 66.62 3.70 -44.21
C THR A 111 66.80 3.75 -45.73
N ASP A 112 66.00 4.55 -46.43
CA ASP A 112 66.15 4.80 -47.87
C ASP A 112 67.54 5.36 -48.24
N ALA A 113 68.02 6.35 -47.48
CA ALA A 113 69.34 6.94 -47.70
C ALA A 113 70.49 5.94 -47.48
N VAL A 114 70.36 5.03 -46.48
CA VAL A 114 71.33 3.95 -46.26
C VAL A 114 71.27 2.94 -47.41
N GLY A 115 70.08 2.59 -47.89
CA GLY A 115 69.88 1.73 -49.06
C GLY A 115 70.61 2.26 -50.31
N GLU A 116 70.48 3.55 -50.60
CA GLU A 116 71.22 4.20 -51.69
C GLU A 116 72.75 4.18 -51.49
N THR A 117 73.20 4.37 -50.24
CA THR A 117 74.63 4.28 -49.91
C THR A 117 75.16 2.86 -50.13
N LEU A 118 74.42 1.83 -49.72
CA LEU A 118 74.80 0.43 -49.94
C LEU A 118 74.88 0.08 -51.43
N LYS A 119 73.99 0.61 -52.27
CA LYS A 119 74.08 0.47 -53.74
C LYS A 119 75.38 1.05 -54.29
N ALA A 120 75.78 2.25 -53.84
CA ALA A 120 77.03 2.87 -54.24
C ALA A 120 78.27 2.06 -53.77
N VAL A 121 78.24 1.55 -52.53
CA VAL A 121 79.31 0.70 -51.99
C VAL A 121 79.41 -0.63 -52.76
N LYS A 122 78.27 -1.24 -53.13
CA LYS A 122 78.22 -2.45 -53.98
C LYS A 122 78.90 -2.20 -55.33
N ALA A 123 78.61 -1.07 -55.97
CA ALA A 123 79.22 -0.68 -57.23
C ALA A 123 80.75 -0.50 -57.11
N ASN A 124 81.23 0.21 -56.09
CA ASN A 124 82.66 0.39 -55.83
C ASN A 124 83.37 -0.95 -55.57
N ASN A 125 82.76 -1.83 -54.78
CA ASN A 125 83.33 -3.14 -54.49
C ASN A 125 83.38 -4.04 -55.74
N SER A 126 82.38 -3.94 -56.62
CA SER A 126 82.38 -4.61 -57.93
C SER A 126 83.55 -4.14 -58.81
N GLN A 127 83.82 -2.83 -58.83
CA GLN A 127 85.00 -2.28 -59.53
C GLN A 127 86.32 -2.80 -58.94
N ILE A 128 86.45 -2.89 -57.61
CA ILE A 128 87.63 -3.47 -56.96
C ILE A 128 87.82 -4.94 -57.36
N ALA A 129 86.75 -5.73 -57.40
CA ALA A 129 86.81 -7.13 -57.85
C ALA A 129 87.25 -7.25 -59.33
N GLN A 130 86.80 -6.33 -60.19
CA GLN A 130 87.23 -6.25 -61.59
C GLN A 130 88.72 -5.88 -61.70
N ILE A 131 89.19 -4.87 -60.97
CA ILE A 131 90.59 -4.47 -60.92
C ILE A 131 91.46 -5.63 -60.43
N ALA A 132 91.07 -6.31 -59.35
CA ALA A 132 91.79 -7.48 -58.84
C ALA A 132 91.89 -8.59 -59.89
N THR A 133 90.83 -8.81 -60.67
CA THR A 133 90.84 -9.78 -61.77
C THR A 133 91.80 -9.37 -62.89
N GLN A 134 91.83 -8.09 -63.28
CA GLN A 134 92.77 -7.56 -64.27
C GLN A 134 94.22 -7.66 -63.80
N VAL A 135 94.50 -7.29 -62.54
CA VAL A 135 95.83 -7.38 -61.93
C VAL A 135 96.30 -8.83 -61.86
N ASN A 136 95.42 -9.77 -61.51
CA ASN A 136 95.72 -11.21 -61.53
C ASN A 136 96.14 -11.68 -62.94
N THR A 137 95.40 -11.28 -63.99
CA THR A 137 95.76 -11.61 -65.38
C THR A 137 97.09 -11.01 -65.80
N LEU A 138 97.36 -9.75 -65.43
CA LEU A 138 98.65 -9.09 -65.69
C LEU A 138 99.80 -9.82 -64.97
N ALA A 139 99.59 -10.22 -63.72
CA ALA A 139 100.58 -10.95 -62.92
C ALA A 139 100.88 -12.34 -63.51
N ILE A 140 99.86 -13.08 -63.97
CA ILE A 140 100.03 -14.35 -64.68
C ILE A 140 100.84 -14.15 -65.96
N ASN A 141 100.51 -13.14 -66.76
CA ASN A 141 101.24 -12.83 -68.00
C ASN A 141 102.70 -12.47 -67.70
N ALA A 142 102.95 -11.66 -66.67
CA ALA A 142 104.30 -11.30 -66.23
C ALA A 142 105.08 -12.52 -65.72
N LYS A 143 104.44 -13.44 -64.99
CA LYS A 143 105.03 -14.70 -64.53
C LYS A 143 105.43 -15.60 -65.69
N ILE A 144 104.59 -15.71 -66.72
CA ILE A 144 104.89 -16.47 -67.95
C ILE A 144 106.11 -15.89 -68.65
N GLU A 145 106.18 -14.57 -68.83
CA GLU A 145 107.31 -13.93 -69.51
C GLU A 145 108.61 -13.99 -68.69
N ALA A 146 108.51 -13.91 -67.35
CA ALA A 146 109.64 -14.12 -66.44
C ALA A 146 110.18 -15.55 -66.50
N ALA A 147 109.32 -16.56 -66.62
CA ALA A 147 109.73 -17.95 -66.83
C ALA A 147 110.41 -18.14 -68.21
N ARG A 148 109.96 -17.39 -69.22
CA ARG A 148 110.52 -17.39 -70.59
C ARG A 148 111.95 -16.83 -70.65
N ALA A 149 112.28 -15.87 -69.78
CA ALA A 149 113.60 -15.26 -69.67
C ALA A 149 114.64 -16.11 -68.88
N GLY A 150 114.26 -17.29 -68.37
CA GLY A 150 115.17 -18.21 -67.69
C GLY A 150 115.79 -17.65 -66.41
N GLU A 151 117.11 -17.83 -66.21
CA GLU A 151 117.84 -17.36 -65.02
C GLU A 151 117.76 -15.83 -64.82
N ALA A 152 117.71 -15.04 -65.91
CA ALA A 152 117.61 -13.58 -65.84
C ALA A 152 116.23 -13.08 -65.34
N GLY A 153 115.18 -13.88 -65.48
CA GLY A 153 113.81 -13.55 -65.10
C GLY A 153 113.41 -13.93 -63.67
N ARG A 154 114.29 -14.61 -62.91
CA ARG A 154 113.96 -15.19 -61.60
C ARG A 154 113.43 -14.18 -60.58
N GLY A 155 114.01 -12.97 -60.54
CA GLY A 155 113.54 -11.90 -59.65
C GLY A 155 112.15 -11.38 -60.03
N PHE A 156 111.85 -11.26 -61.33
CA PHE A 156 110.54 -10.85 -61.83
C PHE A 156 109.46 -11.91 -61.58
N ALA A 157 109.82 -13.20 -61.68
CA ALA A 157 108.89 -14.30 -61.40
C ALA A 157 108.38 -14.27 -59.94
N VAL A 158 109.26 -13.97 -58.97
CA VAL A 158 108.89 -13.85 -57.55
C VAL A 158 107.94 -12.67 -57.31
N VAL A 159 108.20 -11.52 -57.93
CA VAL A 159 107.32 -10.34 -57.83
C VAL A 159 105.96 -10.62 -58.48
N ALA A 160 105.94 -11.26 -59.65
CA ALA A 160 104.70 -11.64 -60.32
C ALA A 160 103.86 -12.62 -59.49
N ASP A 161 104.49 -13.59 -58.81
CA ASP A 161 103.80 -14.49 -57.88
C ASP A 161 103.21 -13.76 -56.67
N ALA A 162 103.94 -12.80 -56.09
CA ALA A 162 103.42 -11.98 -55.00
C ALA A 162 102.24 -11.10 -55.42
N ILE A 163 102.27 -10.51 -56.63
CA ILE A 163 101.16 -9.73 -57.18
C ILE A 163 99.95 -10.65 -57.46
N ASN A 164 100.17 -11.84 -58.02
CA ASN A 164 99.11 -12.82 -58.26
C ASN A 164 98.43 -13.24 -56.95
N ASP A 165 99.20 -13.60 -55.91
CA ASP A 165 98.66 -13.93 -54.58
C ASP A 165 97.88 -12.76 -53.98
N LEU A 166 98.42 -11.53 -54.05
CA LEU A 166 97.74 -10.33 -53.56
C LEU A 166 96.41 -10.11 -54.28
N SER A 167 96.38 -10.26 -55.61
CA SER A 167 95.17 -10.08 -56.41
C SER A 167 94.10 -11.13 -56.12
N GLN A 168 94.49 -12.38 -55.86
CA GLN A 168 93.56 -13.43 -55.42
C GLN A 168 92.98 -13.12 -54.04
N LYS A 169 93.81 -12.66 -53.09
CA LYS A 169 93.37 -12.22 -51.76
C LYS A 169 92.40 -11.04 -51.87
N THR A 170 92.68 -10.04 -52.70
CA THR A 170 91.77 -8.91 -52.96
C THR A 170 90.43 -9.37 -53.52
N ARG A 171 90.43 -10.32 -54.46
CA ARG A 171 89.19 -10.86 -55.04
C ARG A 171 88.36 -11.63 -54.01
N THR A 172 89.01 -12.44 -53.17
CA THR A 172 88.33 -13.14 -52.06
C THR A 172 87.74 -12.15 -51.06
N ALA A 173 88.49 -11.11 -50.69
CA ALA A 173 87.98 -10.04 -49.82
C ALA A 173 86.79 -9.30 -50.45
N ALA A 174 86.87 -8.95 -51.74
CA ALA A 174 85.77 -8.32 -52.47
C ALA A 174 84.52 -9.22 -52.54
N LYS A 175 84.69 -10.54 -52.66
CA LYS A 175 83.58 -11.49 -52.59
C LYS A 175 82.89 -11.44 -51.23
N GLN A 176 83.66 -11.53 -50.13
CA GLN A 176 83.12 -11.44 -48.77
C GLN A 176 82.43 -10.10 -48.50
N ILE A 177 82.99 -8.99 -49.00
CA ILE A 177 82.35 -7.67 -48.91
C ILE A 177 81.00 -7.68 -49.65
N SER A 178 80.90 -8.34 -50.81
CA SER A 178 79.64 -8.42 -51.55
C SER A 178 78.56 -9.19 -50.78
N GLU A 179 78.92 -10.33 -50.18
CA GLU A 179 78.03 -11.14 -49.33
C GLU A 179 77.54 -10.33 -48.11
N ASN A 180 78.42 -9.54 -47.48
CA ASN A 180 78.06 -8.64 -46.39
C ASN A 180 77.12 -7.51 -46.84
N ILE A 181 77.37 -6.90 -48.01
CA ILE A 181 76.50 -5.85 -48.55
C ILE A 181 75.11 -6.39 -48.87
N GLU A 182 75.01 -7.60 -49.43
CA GLU A 182 73.70 -8.24 -49.66
C GLU A 182 72.94 -8.49 -48.37
N SER A 183 73.62 -8.96 -47.33
CA SER A 183 73.00 -9.13 -46.00
C SER A 183 72.53 -7.80 -45.42
N LEU A 184 73.34 -6.74 -45.52
CA LEU A 184 72.96 -5.40 -45.08
C LEU A 184 71.80 -4.81 -45.87
N THR A 185 71.73 -5.11 -47.19
CA THR A 185 70.61 -4.66 -48.03
C THR A 185 69.31 -5.33 -47.57
N GLY A 186 69.34 -6.64 -47.32
CA GLY A 186 68.18 -7.36 -46.78
C GLY A 186 67.70 -6.79 -45.44
N TRP A 187 68.62 -6.51 -44.51
CA TRP A 187 68.25 -5.90 -43.22
C TRP A 187 67.64 -4.50 -43.36
N ILE A 188 68.07 -3.72 -44.36
CA ILE A 188 67.52 -2.38 -44.64
C ILE A 188 66.12 -2.47 -45.24
N ASP A 189 65.89 -3.43 -46.14
CA ASP A 189 64.55 -3.70 -46.68
C ASP A 189 63.58 -4.15 -45.57
N ASP A 190 64.01 -5.07 -44.70
CA ASP A 190 63.23 -5.54 -43.55
C ASP A 190 62.89 -4.36 -42.59
N LEU A 191 63.88 -3.52 -42.28
CA LEU A 191 63.67 -2.30 -41.45
C LEU A 191 62.69 -1.32 -42.09
N GLY A 192 62.69 -1.19 -43.41
CA GLY A 192 61.73 -0.36 -44.15
C GLY A 192 60.30 -0.88 -44.00
N GLN A 193 60.10 -2.19 -44.13
CA GLN A 193 58.80 -2.82 -43.97
C GLN A 193 58.28 -2.76 -42.53
N GLU A 194 59.18 -2.95 -41.54
CA GLU A 194 58.84 -2.75 -40.13
C GLU A 194 58.42 -1.31 -39.85
N ALA A 195 59.14 -0.32 -40.40
CA ALA A 195 58.78 1.10 -40.25
C ALA A 195 57.39 1.41 -40.85
N GLU A 196 57.06 0.88 -42.02
CA GLU A 196 55.72 1.06 -42.62
C GLU A 196 54.62 0.48 -41.73
N THR A 197 54.85 -0.71 -41.18
CA THR A 197 53.90 -1.36 -40.25
C THR A 197 53.67 -0.51 -38.98
N VAL A 198 54.74 0.01 -38.37
CA VAL A 198 54.62 0.85 -37.17
C VAL A 198 53.94 2.19 -37.50
N ALA A 199 54.10 2.73 -38.71
CA ALA A 199 53.41 3.95 -39.14
C ALA A 199 51.89 3.72 -39.26
N ASP A 200 51.48 2.60 -39.84
CA ASP A 200 50.07 2.20 -39.94
C ASP A 200 49.44 1.97 -38.55
N ASP A 201 50.14 1.26 -37.66
CA ASP A 201 49.70 1.04 -36.27
C ASP A 201 49.54 2.38 -35.53
N ALA A 202 50.49 3.31 -35.70
CA ALA A 202 50.39 4.63 -35.11
C ALA A 202 49.17 5.41 -35.65
N GLY A 203 48.86 5.27 -36.95
CA GLY A 203 47.65 5.81 -37.56
C GLY A 203 46.37 5.28 -36.91
N GLN A 204 46.25 3.96 -36.78
CA GLN A 204 45.08 3.32 -36.14
C GLN A 204 44.90 3.74 -34.68
N VAL A 205 46.00 3.87 -33.93
CA VAL A 205 45.95 4.35 -32.53
C VAL A 205 45.49 5.81 -32.46
N LEU A 206 45.87 6.67 -33.41
CA LEU A 206 45.39 8.05 -33.46
C LEU A 206 43.89 8.13 -33.76
N ASP A 207 43.40 7.32 -34.70
CA ASP A 207 41.97 7.25 -35.02
C ASP A 207 41.15 6.76 -33.81
N THR A 208 41.59 5.67 -33.19
CA THR A 208 40.97 5.13 -31.96
C THR A 208 40.99 6.15 -30.81
N SER A 209 42.07 6.94 -30.70
CA SER A 209 42.16 8.00 -29.69
C SER A 209 41.15 9.12 -29.94
N ALA A 210 40.91 9.49 -31.20
CA ALA A 210 39.92 10.50 -31.57
C ALA A 210 38.48 10.02 -31.32
N GLU A 211 38.19 8.75 -31.63
CA GLU A 211 36.90 8.13 -31.29
C GLU A 211 36.68 8.09 -29.77
N THR A 212 37.73 7.77 -29.00
CA THR A 212 37.69 7.74 -27.53
C THR A 212 37.45 9.14 -26.94
N ASP A 213 38.12 10.19 -27.45
CA ASP A 213 37.89 11.58 -27.01
C ASP A 213 36.44 12.00 -27.28
N THR A 214 35.87 11.63 -28.43
CA THR A 214 34.46 11.89 -28.77
C THR A 214 33.49 11.14 -27.84
N ALA A 215 33.78 9.88 -27.52
CA ALA A 215 32.97 9.09 -26.59
C ALA A 215 33.00 9.68 -25.17
N LEU A 216 34.17 10.10 -24.69
CA LEU A 216 34.34 10.75 -23.40
C LEU A 216 33.62 12.11 -23.35
N GLY A 217 33.66 12.91 -24.42
CA GLY A 217 32.90 14.16 -24.49
C GLY A 217 31.38 13.95 -24.40
N ARG A 218 30.85 12.87 -24.98
CA ARG A 218 29.44 12.48 -24.78
C ARG A 218 29.16 12.06 -23.34
N MET A 219 30.07 11.33 -22.69
CA MET A 219 29.92 10.97 -21.27
C MET A 219 29.88 12.21 -20.37
N GLU A 220 30.76 13.19 -20.60
CA GLU A 220 30.78 14.45 -19.87
C GLU A 220 29.43 15.18 -19.96
N SER A 221 28.86 15.28 -21.18
CA SER A 221 27.55 15.90 -21.38
C SER A 221 26.42 15.15 -20.67
N THR A 222 26.45 13.80 -20.69
CA THR A 222 25.46 12.99 -19.97
C THR A 222 25.55 13.20 -18.46
N ILE A 223 26.76 13.18 -17.89
CA ILE A 223 26.98 13.40 -16.45
C ILE A 223 26.49 14.79 -16.02
N GLN A 224 26.73 15.82 -16.84
CA GLN A 224 26.22 17.17 -16.56
C GLN A 224 24.68 17.19 -16.58
N SER A 225 24.05 16.51 -17.53
CA SER A 225 22.59 16.41 -17.58
C SER A 225 22.02 15.64 -16.38
N GLU A 226 22.66 14.56 -15.95
CA GLU A 226 22.28 13.81 -14.74
C GLU A 226 22.41 14.67 -13.48
N HIS A 227 23.45 15.51 -13.39
CA HIS A 227 23.62 16.44 -12.29
C HIS A 227 22.48 17.48 -12.24
N GLU A 228 22.09 18.06 -13.37
CA GLU A 228 20.93 18.97 -13.43
C GLU A 228 19.63 18.29 -13.03
N GLN A 229 19.40 17.04 -13.47
CA GLN A 229 18.23 16.26 -13.06
C GLN A 229 18.23 16.00 -11.55
N THR A 230 19.39 15.68 -10.98
CA THR A 230 19.59 15.47 -9.54
C THR A 230 19.16 16.71 -8.74
N LEU A 231 19.53 17.91 -9.19
CA LEU A 231 19.10 19.17 -8.55
C LEU A 231 17.58 19.38 -8.63
N ARG A 232 16.93 19.02 -9.75
CA ARG A 232 15.46 19.11 -9.88
C ARG A 232 14.73 18.13 -8.96
N ILE A 233 15.30 16.93 -8.75
CA ILE A 233 14.76 15.94 -7.82
C ILE A 233 14.89 16.47 -6.39
N ALA A 234 16.05 17.03 -6.00
CA ALA A 234 16.24 17.68 -4.70
C ALA A 234 15.16 18.74 -4.42
N SER A 235 14.96 19.68 -5.35
CA SER A 235 13.93 20.72 -5.20
C SER A 235 12.51 20.15 -5.09
N SER A 236 12.21 19.07 -5.80
CA SER A 236 10.91 18.41 -5.73
C SER A 236 10.70 17.70 -4.38
N ALA A 237 11.75 17.06 -3.86
CA ALA A 237 11.73 16.44 -2.53
C ALA A 237 11.56 17.49 -1.42
N GLU A 238 12.17 18.66 -1.54
CA GLU A 238 11.97 19.77 -0.59
C GLU A 238 10.53 20.28 -0.59
N ARG A 239 9.93 20.47 -1.78
CA ARG A 239 8.52 20.87 -1.89
C ARG A 239 7.58 19.82 -1.28
N ALA A 240 7.84 18.53 -1.55
CA ALA A 240 7.08 17.44 -0.97
C ALA A 240 7.19 17.44 0.57
N GLN A 241 8.39 17.66 1.11
CA GLN A 241 8.60 17.75 2.55
C GLN A 241 7.79 18.89 3.18
N SER A 242 7.83 20.08 2.57
CA SER A 242 7.10 21.24 3.07
C SER A 242 5.59 21.00 3.08
N ALA A 243 5.05 20.40 2.02
CA ALA A 243 3.64 20.05 1.93
C ALA A 243 3.22 19.03 3.01
N LEU A 244 4.05 18.01 3.27
CA LEU A 244 3.77 17.00 4.29
C LEU A 244 3.81 17.58 5.71
N VAL A 245 4.76 18.48 5.98
CA VAL A 245 4.84 19.20 7.26
C VAL A 245 3.60 20.08 7.48
N GLN A 246 3.01 20.64 6.43
CA GLN A 246 1.74 21.39 6.52
C GLN A 246 0.51 20.49 6.65
N LEU A 247 0.54 19.29 6.07
CA LEU A 247 -0.55 18.33 6.13
C LEU A 247 -0.76 17.79 7.55
N GLN A 248 0.31 17.57 8.30
CA GLN A 248 0.24 16.93 9.62
C GLN A 248 -0.60 17.72 10.64
N PRO A 249 -0.44 19.06 10.79
CA PRO A 249 -1.36 19.88 11.60
C PRO A 249 -2.80 19.82 11.10
N ALA A 250 -3.02 19.87 9.78
CA ALA A 250 -4.39 19.84 9.24
C ALA A 250 -5.11 18.52 9.56
N VAL A 251 -4.41 17.38 9.55
CA VAL A 251 -4.97 16.09 9.96
C VAL A 251 -5.30 16.09 11.45
N GLN A 252 -4.45 16.68 12.29
CA GLN A 252 -4.68 16.79 13.74
C GLN A 252 -5.90 17.69 14.06
N ASP A 253 -6.05 18.80 13.34
CA ASP A 253 -7.19 19.72 13.50
C ASP A 253 -8.52 19.03 13.11
N ILE A 254 -8.52 18.23 12.04
CA ILE A 254 -9.70 17.46 11.65
C ILE A 254 -9.99 16.37 12.70
N ASP A 255 -9.00 15.64 13.22
CA ASP A 255 -9.24 14.65 14.29
C ASP A 255 -9.84 15.30 15.54
N ALA A 256 -9.35 16.48 15.93
CA ALA A 256 -9.90 17.26 17.04
C ALA A 256 -11.38 17.64 16.80
N THR A 257 -11.70 18.15 15.60
CA THR A 257 -13.06 18.54 15.23
C THR A 257 -14.02 17.34 15.21
N VAL A 258 -13.55 16.18 14.73
CA VAL A 258 -14.37 14.95 14.73
C VAL A 258 -14.61 14.45 16.15
N ARG A 259 -13.64 14.56 17.07
CA ARG A 259 -13.86 14.23 18.49
C ARG A 259 -14.89 15.16 19.13
N GLU A 260 -14.78 16.47 18.90
CA GLU A 260 -15.77 17.43 19.39
C GLU A 260 -17.18 17.11 18.86
N THR A 261 -17.28 16.67 17.60
CA THR A 261 -18.54 16.24 16.99
C THR A 261 -19.11 15.00 17.71
N SER A 262 -18.29 13.98 17.99
CA SER A 262 -18.72 12.79 18.76
C SER A 262 -19.18 13.16 20.17
N ASP A 263 -18.44 14.00 20.89
CA ASP A 263 -18.83 14.46 22.24
C ASP A 263 -20.15 15.25 22.20
N GLY A 264 -20.34 16.06 21.15
CA GLY A 264 -21.59 16.77 20.87
C GLY A 264 -22.77 15.84 20.59
N ILE A 265 -22.55 14.76 19.85
CA ILE A 265 -23.56 13.72 19.58
C ILE A 265 -23.95 12.99 20.86
N GLU A 266 -22.99 12.57 21.70
CA GLU A 266 -23.29 11.92 22.98
C GLU A 266 -24.14 12.82 23.88
N THR A 267 -23.79 14.11 23.94
CA THR A 267 -24.56 15.11 24.70
C THR A 267 -25.98 15.27 24.13
N ALA A 268 -26.11 15.34 22.80
CA ALA A 268 -27.41 15.44 22.15
C ALA A 268 -28.27 14.20 22.41
N HIS A 269 -27.68 13.00 22.31
CA HIS A 269 -28.32 11.72 22.59
C HIS A 269 -28.87 11.67 24.02
N ALA A 270 -28.06 12.06 25.02
CA ALA A 270 -28.51 12.12 26.41
C ALA A 270 -29.67 13.10 26.64
N ARG A 271 -29.69 14.24 25.92
CA ARG A 271 -30.81 15.20 25.97
C ARG A 271 -32.07 14.65 25.29
N MET A 272 -31.93 13.95 24.17
CA MET A 272 -33.05 13.32 23.49
C MET A 272 -33.72 12.25 24.36
N LEU A 273 -32.95 11.41 25.05
CA LEU A 273 -33.51 10.43 25.98
C LEU A 273 -34.37 11.08 27.07
N LYS A 274 -33.92 12.20 27.65
CA LYS A 274 -34.70 12.97 28.63
C LYS A 274 -35.98 13.55 28.03
N LEU A 275 -35.95 13.99 26.78
CA LEU A 275 -37.15 14.48 26.08
C LEU A 275 -38.14 13.34 25.79
N ILE A 276 -37.67 12.13 25.47
CA ILE A 276 -38.54 10.95 25.35
C ILE A 276 -39.21 10.67 26.69
N ASP A 277 -38.45 10.62 27.80
CA ASP A 277 -39.03 10.41 29.14
C ASP A 277 -40.09 11.48 29.47
N ALA A 278 -39.83 12.75 29.15
CA ALA A 278 -40.79 13.83 29.37
C ALA A 278 -42.07 13.69 28.52
N SER A 279 -41.93 13.31 27.23
CA SER A 279 -43.05 13.03 26.34
C SER A 279 -43.91 11.87 26.87
N GLU A 280 -43.28 10.76 27.28
CA GLU A 280 -43.95 9.60 27.88
C GLU A 280 -44.73 10.01 29.15
N HIS A 281 -44.12 10.81 30.03
CA HIS A 281 -44.77 11.31 31.24
C HIS A 281 -45.98 12.21 30.95
N ILE A 282 -45.94 13.06 29.91
CA ILE A 282 -47.09 13.89 29.53
C ILE A 282 -48.24 13.00 29.07
N VAL A 283 -47.98 12.00 28.22
CA VAL A 283 -49.00 11.06 27.74
C VAL A 283 -49.65 10.31 28.91
N GLN A 284 -48.83 9.78 29.84
CA GLN A 284 -49.32 9.10 31.03
C GLN A 284 -50.18 10.01 31.92
N SER A 285 -49.75 11.25 32.12
CA SER A 285 -50.45 12.23 32.95
C SER A 285 -51.79 12.64 32.34
N VAL A 286 -51.86 12.79 31.01
CA VAL A 286 -53.11 13.13 30.32
C VAL A 286 -54.12 11.99 30.42
N ALA A 287 -53.67 10.76 30.22
CA ALA A 287 -54.51 9.57 30.30
C ALA A 287 -55.01 9.32 31.74
N SER A 288 -54.19 9.56 32.77
CA SER A 288 -54.63 9.43 34.18
C SER A 288 -55.69 10.48 34.59
N LEU A 289 -55.70 11.64 33.92
CA LEU A 289 -56.71 12.70 34.10
C LEU A 289 -58.02 12.43 33.34
N GLY A 290 -58.15 11.28 32.66
CA GLY A 290 -59.36 10.90 31.95
C GLY A 290 -59.47 11.45 30.52
N GLY A 291 -58.35 11.82 29.90
CA GLY A 291 -58.31 12.12 28.46
C GLY A 291 -58.70 10.89 27.62
N THR A 292 -59.51 11.12 26.59
CA THR A 292 -59.86 10.17 25.54
C THR A 292 -58.88 10.28 24.38
N SER A 293 -57.60 9.93 24.61
CA SER A 293 -56.63 9.85 23.51
C SER A 293 -57.01 8.77 22.50
N VAL A 294 -56.45 8.84 21.28
CA VAL A 294 -56.58 7.78 20.25
C VAL A 294 -56.14 6.41 20.78
N ASP A 295 -55.26 6.41 21.79
CA ASP A 295 -54.71 5.21 22.41
C ASP A 295 -55.60 4.65 23.55
N ALA A 296 -56.64 5.36 23.99
CA ALA A 296 -57.48 4.95 25.11
C ALA A 296 -58.12 3.55 24.96
N PRO A 297 -58.65 3.13 23.78
CA PRO A 297 -59.13 1.77 23.58
C PRO A 297 -58.03 0.71 23.76
N PHE A 298 -56.81 1.01 23.29
CA PHE A 298 -55.64 0.13 23.44
C PHE A 298 -55.20 0.04 24.91
N ILE A 299 -55.23 1.16 25.65
CA ILE A 299 -54.94 1.22 27.09
C ILE A 299 -55.91 0.34 27.87
N ALA A 300 -57.21 0.53 27.66
CA ALA A 300 -58.22 -0.29 28.31
C ALA A 300 -58.07 -1.77 27.96
N TYR A 301 -57.76 -2.09 26.70
CA TYR A 301 -57.55 -3.46 26.25
C TYR A 301 -56.35 -4.12 26.93
N VAL A 302 -55.18 -3.47 26.94
CA VAL A 302 -53.98 -4.05 27.54
C VAL A 302 -54.13 -4.20 29.06
N GLN A 303 -54.77 -3.23 29.73
CA GLN A 303 -54.99 -3.29 31.18
C GLN A 303 -55.92 -4.45 31.55
N LYS A 304 -57.04 -4.56 30.83
CA LYS A 304 -58.00 -5.67 31.03
C LYS A 304 -57.34 -7.02 30.77
N THR A 305 -56.53 -7.13 29.73
CA THR A 305 -55.87 -8.38 29.34
C THR A 305 -54.76 -8.73 30.33
N ALA A 306 -53.96 -7.75 30.79
CA ALA A 306 -52.95 -7.95 31.84
C ALA A 306 -53.61 -8.41 33.15
N GLN A 307 -54.72 -7.79 33.56
CA GLN A 307 -55.49 -8.22 34.72
C GLN A 307 -56.02 -9.65 34.56
N ALA A 308 -56.53 -10.02 33.38
CA ALA A 308 -57.00 -11.38 33.14
C ALA A 308 -55.87 -12.43 33.20
N ILE A 309 -54.66 -12.07 32.76
CA ILE A 309 -53.46 -12.92 32.92
C ILE A 309 -53.10 -13.04 34.40
N SER A 310 -53.14 -11.94 35.16
CA SER A 310 -52.93 -11.95 36.61
C SER A 310 -53.90 -12.86 37.34
N ASP A 311 -55.20 -12.75 37.05
CA ASP A 311 -56.23 -13.59 37.63
C ASP A 311 -56.01 -15.07 37.27
N ALA A 312 -55.55 -15.35 36.04
CA ALA A 312 -55.24 -16.71 35.59
C ALA A 312 -53.99 -17.29 36.29
N PHE A 313 -52.96 -16.48 36.53
CA PHE A 313 -51.82 -16.88 37.36
C PHE A 313 -52.25 -17.20 38.79
N ASP A 314 -53.04 -16.33 39.42
CA ASP A 314 -53.55 -16.54 40.78
C ASP A 314 -54.41 -17.82 40.87
N ALA A 315 -55.27 -18.04 39.88
CA ALA A 315 -56.10 -19.24 39.82
C ALA A 315 -55.27 -20.53 39.63
N ALA A 316 -54.23 -20.49 38.78
CA ALA A 316 -53.33 -21.63 38.58
C ALA A 316 -52.47 -21.93 39.82
N MET A 317 -52.02 -20.89 40.52
CA MET A 317 -51.33 -21.02 41.80
C MET A 317 -52.25 -21.63 42.87
N ALA A 318 -53.51 -21.20 42.94
CA ALA A 318 -54.50 -21.75 43.86
C ALA A 318 -54.82 -23.23 43.58
N ARG A 319 -54.77 -23.67 42.31
CA ARG A 319 -54.94 -25.08 41.90
C ARG A 319 -53.68 -25.93 42.05
N GLY A 320 -52.52 -25.33 42.38
CA GLY A 320 -51.24 -26.02 42.48
C GLY A 320 -50.61 -26.42 41.15
N GLU A 321 -51.11 -25.88 40.02
CA GLU A 321 -50.59 -26.13 38.67
C GLU A 321 -49.31 -25.32 38.38
N LEU A 322 -49.11 -24.23 39.12
CA LEU A 322 -47.97 -23.34 39.02
C LEU A 322 -47.54 -22.91 40.43
N SER A 323 -46.28 -23.12 40.80
CA SER A 323 -45.77 -22.62 42.09
C SER A 323 -45.17 -21.22 41.95
N ASP A 324 -45.15 -20.47 43.06
CA ASP A 324 -44.46 -19.18 43.15
C ASP A 324 -42.99 -19.28 42.71
N THR A 325 -42.29 -20.35 43.14
CA THR A 325 -40.87 -20.54 42.82
C THR A 325 -40.62 -20.88 41.36
N GLN A 326 -41.63 -21.38 40.63
CA GLN A 326 -41.56 -21.61 39.19
C GLN A 326 -41.83 -20.32 38.41
N LEU A 327 -42.88 -19.58 38.75
CA LEU A 327 -43.28 -18.36 38.03
C LEU A 327 -42.28 -17.22 38.20
N PHE A 328 -41.74 -17.07 39.41
CA PHE A 328 -40.73 -16.06 39.75
C PHE A 328 -39.30 -16.55 39.54
N ASP A 329 -39.11 -17.67 38.84
CA ASP A 329 -37.78 -18.15 38.47
C ASP A 329 -37.10 -17.14 37.53
N ARG A 330 -35.87 -16.76 37.86
CA ARG A 330 -35.03 -15.86 37.06
C ARG A 330 -33.72 -16.53 36.63
N GLN A 331 -33.62 -17.85 36.82
CA GLN A 331 -32.49 -18.64 36.32
C GLN A 331 -32.72 -18.99 34.85
N TYR A 332 -32.42 -18.05 33.96
CA TYR A 332 -32.53 -18.24 32.51
C TYR A 332 -31.48 -19.24 32.03
N GLN A 333 -31.92 -20.40 31.51
CA GLN A 333 -31.02 -21.41 30.95
C GLN A 333 -31.01 -21.29 29.43
N GLU A 334 -29.87 -20.94 28.85
CA GLU A 334 -29.72 -20.78 27.41
C GLU A 334 -29.96 -22.10 26.65
N ILE A 335 -30.74 -22.01 25.57
CA ILE A 335 -30.97 -23.07 24.61
C ILE A 335 -29.76 -23.13 23.68
N ARG A 336 -28.93 -24.15 23.84
CA ARG A 336 -27.72 -24.33 23.03
C ARG A 336 -28.03 -24.33 21.53
N GLY A 337 -27.21 -23.62 20.77
CA GLY A 337 -27.32 -23.54 19.31
C GLY A 337 -28.38 -22.58 18.79
N SER A 338 -28.98 -21.75 19.66
CA SER A 338 -29.90 -20.70 19.25
C SER A 338 -29.15 -19.40 18.89
N ALA A 339 -29.59 -18.73 17.83
CA ALA A 339 -29.03 -17.46 17.35
C ALA A 339 -30.14 -16.60 16.69
N PRO A 340 -30.64 -15.52 17.32
CA PRO A 340 -30.27 -15.00 18.65
C PRO A 340 -30.56 -15.98 19.81
N ALA A 341 -29.84 -15.83 20.92
CA ALA A 341 -29.94 -16.70 22.09
C ALA A 341 -31.38 -16.73 22.65
N GLN A 342 -31.90 -17.94 22.83
CA GLN A 342 -33.16 -18.24 23.50
C GLN A 342 -32.89 -18.89 24.86
N PHE A 343 -33.80 -18.73 25.81
CA PHE A 343 -33.66 -19.18 27.18
C PHE A 343 -34.90 -19.96 27.64
N THR A 344 -34.71 -20.82 28.63
CA THR A 344 -35.79 -21.55 29.29
C THR A 344 -35.84 -21.20 30.78
N THR A 345 -37.03 -21.35 31.35
CA THR A 345 -37.29 -21.18 32.79
C THR A 345 -38.21 -22.29 33.27
N ARG A 346 -38.29 -22.50 34.59
CA ARG A 346 -39.15 -23.56 35.17
C ARG A 346 -40.64 -23.39 34.86
N ALA A 347 -41.12 -22.18 34.59
CA ALA A 347 -42.52 -21.91 34.23
C ALA A 347 -42.80 -21.96 32.71
N LEU A 348 -41.78 -22.11 31.85
CA LEU A 348 -41.95 -21.95 30.40
C LEU A 348 -43.04 -22.86 29.81
N GLY A 349 -43.09 -24.13 30.18
CA GLY A 349 -44.09 -25.07 29.66
C GLY A 349 -45.53 -24.67 30.00
N PHE A 350 -45.75 -24.09 31.18
CA PHE A 350 -47.04 -23.56 31.58
C PHE A 350 -47.38 -22.27 30.81
N LEU A 351 -46.40 -21.36 30.69
CA LEU A 351 -46.56 -20.08 30.00
C LEU A 351 -46.85 -20.28 28.50
N ASP A 352 -46.23 -21.27 27.86
CA ASP A 352 -46.49 -21.65 26.46
C ASP A 352 -47.94 -22.13 26.23
N GLN A 353 -48.61 -22.65 27.26
CA GLN A 353 -50.01 -23.08 27.19
C GLN A 353 -50.99 -21.95 27.53
N LEU A 354 -50.67 -21.12 28.52
CA LEU A 354 -51.57 -20.09 29.03
C LEU A 354 -51.54 -18.82 28.17
N LEU A 355 -50.36 -18.26 27.95
CA LEU A 355 -50.21 -16.92 27.39
C LEU A 355 -50.80 -16.73 25.97
N PRO A 356 -50.73 -17.72 25.05
CA PRO A 356 -51.34 -17.57 23.73
C PRO A 356 -52.86 -17.33 23.76
N GLN A 357 -53.55 -17.77 24.81
CA GLN A 357 -55.00 -17.58 24.97
C GLN A 357 -55.36 -16.09 25.15
N PHE A 358 -54.40 -15.28 25.61
CA PHE A 358 -54.55 -13.83 25.81
C PHE A 358 -53.83 -13.02 24.72
N GLN A 359 -52.69 -13.51 24.26
CA GLN A 359 -51.84 -12.81 23.29
C GLN A 359 -52.36 -12.90 21.85
N GLU A 360 -52.91 -14.04 21.43
CA GLU A 360 -53.40 -14.23 20.05
C GLU A 360 -54.64 -13.37 19.75
N PRO A 361 -55.67 -13.31 20.62
CA PRO A 361 -56.85 -12.46 20.36
C PRO A 361 -56.52 -10.97 20.23
N ALA A 362 -55.38 -10.52 20.75
CA ALA A 362 -54.94 -9.14 20.62
C ALA A 362 -54.61 -8.74 19.17
N LEU A 363 -54.21 -9.70 18.33
CA LEU A 363 -53.98 -9.45 16.90
C LEU A 363 -55.29 -9.19 16.14
N ASP A 364 -56.40 -9.73 16.62
CA ASP A 364 -57.74 -9.55 16.05
C ASP A 364 -58.46 -8.31 16.61
N PHE A 365 -57.93 -7.70 17.67
CA PHE A 365 -58.53 -6.53 18.33
C PHE A 365 -58.57 -5.30 17.41
N ASP A 366 -57.46 -5.00 16.73
CA ASP A 366 -57.35 -3.91 15.77
C ASP A 366 -56.25 -4.22 14.74
N SER A 367 -56.50 -3.89 13.48
CA SER A 367 -55.55 -4.06 12.36
C SER A 367 -54.18 -3.39 12.57
N LYS A 368 -54.09 -2.40 13.47
CA LYS A 368 -52.85 -1.70 13.80
C LYS A 368 -51.96 -2.52 14.73
N VAL A 369 -52.50 -3.48 15.47
CA VAL A 369 -51.74 -4.30 16.41
C VAL A 369 -50.74 -5.14 15.65
N VAL A 370 -49.46 -4.98 16.01
CA VAL A 370 -48.35 -5.73 15.43
C VAL A 370 -48.04 -6.94 16.30
N PHE A 371 -48.06 -6.79 17.64
CA PHE A 371 -47.92 -7.91 18.55
C PHE A 371 -48.51 -7.65 19.93
N CYS A 372 -48.75 -8.76 20.66
CA CYS A 372 -48.99 -8.76 22.09
C CYS A 372 -48.14 -9.86 22.76
N ALA A 373 -47.39 -9.49 23.79
CA ALA A 373 -46.49 -10.41 24.47
C ALA A 373 -46.30 -10.06 25.93
N ALA A 374 -46.31 -11.08 26.80
CA ALA A 374 -45.94 -10.91 28.19
C ALA A 374 -44.42 -10.98 28.35
N VAL A 375 -43.86 -10.08 29.17
CA VAL A 375 -42.44 -10.07 29.54
C VAL A 375 -42.30 -10.00 31.05
N ASP A 376 -41.25 -10.60 31.61
CA ASP A 376 -40.93 -10.43 33.03
C ASP A 376 -40.16 -9.12 33.31
N VAL A 377 -39.89 -8.84 34.58
CA VAL A 377 -39.14 -7.65 35.04
C VAL A 377 -37.72 -7.49 34.49
N ASN A 378 -37.15 -8.53 33.87
CA ASN A 378 -35.85 -8.47 33.20
C ASN A 378 -35.99 -8.47 31.67
N GLY A 379 -37.20 -8.30 31.15
CA GLY A 379 -37.48 -8.29 29.71
C GLY A 379 -37.47 -9.69 29.08
N TYR A 380 -37.48 -10.76 29.86
CA TYR A 380 -37.59 -12.11 29.32
C TYR A 380 -39.01 -12.32 28.79
N LEU A 381 -39.11 -12.65 27.50
CA LEU A 381 -40.33 -12.90 26.77
C LEU A 381 -40.49 -14.42 26.60
N PRO A 382 -41.16 -15.14 27.51
CA PRO A 382 -41.26 -16.61 27.46
C PRO A 382 -41.96 -17.11 26.21
N THR A 383 -43.14 -16.54 25.92
CA THR A 383 -44.03 -16.98 24.85
C THR A 383 -44.50 -15.75 24.08
N HIS A 384 -44.38 -15.78 22.75
CA HIS A 384 -44.85 -14.70 21.89
C HIS A 384 -46.09 -15.14 21.12
N ASN A 385 -46.72 -14.22 20.38
CA ASN A 385 -47.63 -14.60 19.30
C ASN A 385 -47.03 -15.69 18.39
N ARG A 386 -47.88 -16.55 17.83
CA ARG A 386 -47.46 -17.69 17.00
C ARG A 386 -46.63 -17.28 15.79
N VAL A 387 -46.99 -16.16 15.16
CA VAL A 387 -46.26 -15.61 14.00
C VAL A 387 -44.80 -15.25 14.33
N PHE A 388 -44.50 -14.93 15.60
CA PHE A 388 -43.15 -14.61 16.08
C PHE A 388 -42.56 -15.69 17.01
N SER A 389 -43.15 -16.89 17.02
CA SER A 389 -42.69 -18.04 17.82
C SER A 389 -42.27 -19.21 16.92
N GLN A 390 -41.75 -18.91 15.73
CA GLN A 390 -41.31 -19.94 14.79
C GLN A 390 -40.05 -20.67 15.31
N PRO A 391 -39.81 -21.94 14.94
CA PRO A 391 -38.57 -22.63 15.26
C PRO A 391 -37.37 -21.96 14.57
N GLN A 392 -36.23 -21.85 15.26
CA GLN A 392 -35.03 -21.25 14.68
C GLN A 392 -34.38 -22.17 13.63
N GLY A 393 -33.87 -21.54 12.55
CA GLY A 393 -33.04 -22.16 11.52
C GLY A 393 -31.60 -21.61 11.54
N SER A 394 -30.85 -21.81 10.46
CA SER A 394 -29.47 -21.30 10.33
C SER A 394 -29.36 -19.82 9.94
N ASP A 395 -30.45 -19.21 9.46
CA ASP A 395 -30.49 -17.80 9.05
C ASP A 395 -30.79 -16.88 10.25
N VAL A 396 -29.76 -16.19 10.73
CA VAL A 396 -29.84 -15.27 11.88
C VAL A 396 -30.77 -14.09 11.61
N VAL A 397 -30.83 -13.58 10.37
CA VAL A 397 -31.68 -12.44 10.02
C VAL A 397 -33.14 -12.88 10.09
N TRP A 398 -33.47 -14.03 9.51
CA TRP A 398 -34.81 -14.60 9.59
C TRP A 398 -35.22 -14.91 11.04
N ASN A 399 -34.33 -15.53 11.82
CA ASN A 399 -34.55 -15.83 13.25
C ASN A 399 -34.82 -14.55 14.06
N THR A 400 -34.10 -13.46 13.77
CA THR A 400 -34.27 -12.17 14.46
C THR A 400 -35.67 -11.60 14.26
N ALA A 401 -36.26 -11.80 13.07
CA ALA A 401 -37.61 -11.34 12.74
C ALA A 401 -38.72 -12.27 13.26
N HIS A 402 -38.54 -13.60 13.18
CA HIS A 402 -39.63 -14.59 13.35
C HIS A 402 -39.54 -15.48 14.60
N CYS A 403 -38.40 -15.49 15.30
CA CYS A 403 -38.16 -16.32 16.49
C CYS A 403 -37.91 -15.41 17.70
N ARG A 404 -38.92 -14.66 18.12
CA ARG A 404 -38.82 -13.63 19.17
C ARG A 404 -39.20 -14.14 20.56
N ASN A 405 -39.84 -15.30 20.65
CA ASN A 405 -40.09 -15.99 21.91
C ASN A 405 -38.80 -16.46 22.58
N ARG A 406 -38.88 -16.69 23.90
CA ARG A 406 -37.80 -17.17 24.76
C ARG A 406 -36.56 -16.26 24.79
N ARG A 407 -36.68 -15.00 24.38
CA ARG A 407 -35.56 -14.06 24.33
C ARG A 407 -35.65 -13.05 25.46
N ILE A 408 -34.50 -12.47 25.81
CA ILE A 408 -34.43 -11.33 26.72
C ILE A 408 -34.31 -10.06 25.88
N PHE A 409 -35.19 -9.09 26.15
CA PHE A 409 -35.17 -7.75 25.58
C PHE A 409 -34.80 -6.76 26.70
N ASP A 410 -33.51 -6.59 26.91
CA ASP A 410 -32.91 -5.76 27.97
C ASP A 410 -32.59 -4.32 27.52
N ASP A 411 -33.17 -3.91 26.39
CA ASP A 411 -33.15 -2.54 25.93
C ASP A 411 -34.05 -1.63 26.79
N ARG A 412 -33.90 -0.31 26.67
CA ARG A 412 -34.65 0.68 27.47
C ARG A 412 -36.16 0.45 27.43
N VAL A 413 -36.72 0.06 26.30
CA VAL A 413 -38.17 -0.13 26.13
C VAL A 413 -38.61 -1.43 26.78
N GLY A 414 -37.89 -2.52 26.52
CA GLY A 414 -38.17 -3.82 27.13
C GLY A 414 -38.13 -3.79 28.66
N LEU A 415 -37.10 -3.16 29.24
CA LEU A 415 -36.95 -3.06 30.70
C LEU A 415 -37.95 -2.09 31.34
N LYS A 416 -38.22 -0.92 30.73
CA LYS A 416 -39.22 0.02 31.28
C LYS A 416 -40.61 -0.62 31.26
N ALA A 417 -40.98 -1.32 30.20
CA ALA A 417 -42.23 -2.06 30.13
C ALA A 417 -42.32 -3.14 31.23
N GLY A 418 -41.34 -4.06 31.31
CA GLY A 418 -41.36 -5.17 32.28
C GLY A 418 -41.29 -4.72 33.75
N ARG A 419 -40.71 -3.56 34.04
CA ARG A 419 -40.58 -3.01 35.40
C ARG A 419 -41.66 -2.00 35.77
N ASN A 420 -42.54 -1.65 34.85
CA ASN A 420 -43.60 -0.68 35.08
C ASN A 420 -44.61 -1.20 36.11
N THR A 421 -44.80 -0.47 37.22
CA THR A 421 -45.83 -0.77 38.23
C THR A 421 -47.03 0.17 38.16
N GLU A 422 -46.97 1.21 37.32
CA GLU A 422 -48.10 2.10 37.06
C GLU A 422 -49.20 1.38 36.25
N PRO A 423 -50.46 1.84 36.27
CA PRO A 423 -51.57 1.16 35.59
C PRO A 423 -51.30 0.87 34.11
N PHE A 424 -50.51 1.70 33.43
CA PHE A 424 -49.97 1.42 32.11
C PHE A 424 -48.75 2.32 31.83
N LEU A 425 -47.98 1.98 30.79
CA LEU A 425 -46.90 2.79 30.24
C LEU A 425 -47.01 2.77 28.71
N LEU A 426 -47.07 3.94 28.08
CA LEU A 426 -46.99 4.09 26.62
C LEU A 426 -45.61 4.62 26.25
N GLN A 427 -44.92 3.90 25.37
CA GLN A 427 -43.62 4.26 24.85
C GLN A 427 -43.67 4.33 23.33
N VAL A 428 -42.82 5.18 22.75
CA VAL A 428 -42.57 5.20 21.31
C VAL A 428 -41.15 4.70 21.10
N TYR A 429 -40.97 3.74 20.19
CA TYR A 429 -39.66 3.15 19.95
C TYR A 429 -39.45 2.66 18.52
N ARG A 430 -38.18 2.54 18.12
CA ARG A 430 -37.77 1.91 16.86
C ARG A 430 -37.58 0.42 17.08
N ARG A 431 -38.44 -0.39 16.47
CA ARG A 431 -38.30 -1.84 16.45
C ARG A 431 -37.37 -2.24 15.30
N ASP A 432 -36.33 -2.99 15.64
CA ASP A 432 -35.48 -3.69 14.68
C ASP A 432 -36.25 -4.83 14.00
N MET A 433 -36.34 -4.77 12.68
CA MET A 433 -36.99 -5.74 11.81
C MET A 433 -36.00 -6.74 11.20
N GLY A 434 -34.70 -6.59 11.45
CA GLY A 434 -33.61 -7.33 10.81
C GLY A 434 -33.04 -6.59 9.60
N GLY A 435 -31.77 -6.85 9.28
CA GLY A 435 -31.12 -6.30 8.09
C GLY A 435 -30.91 -4.78 8.09
N GLY A 436 -31.02 -4.11 9.24
CA GLY A 436 -30.92 -2.65 9.37
C GLY A 436 -32.23 -1.91 9.10
N GLU A 437 -33.34 -2.61 8.89
CA GLU A 437 -34.66 -2.00 8.79
C GLU A 437 -35.26 -1.75 10.17
N PHE A 438 -35.71 -0.52 10.41
CA PHE A 438 -36.38 -0.13 11.64
C PHE A 438 -37.78 0.40 11.34
N ARG A 439 -38.75 0.06 12.19
CA ARG A 439 -40.08 0.66 12.16
C ARG A 439 -40.39 1.30 13.50
N VAL A 440 -40.90 2.53 13.45
CA VAL A 440 -41.34 3.21 14.67
C VAL A 440 -42.72 2.66 15.06
N MET A 441 -42.87 2.30 16.33
CA MET A 441 -44.08 1.70 16.89
C MET A 441 -44.39 2.33 18.25
N LYS A 442 -45.66 2.24 18.64
CA LYS A 442 -46.06 2.41 20.04
C LYS A 442 -45.93 1.08 20.75
N ASP A 443 -45.36 1.08 21.94
CA ASP A 443 -45.36 -0.03 22.89
C ASP A 443 -46.17 0.38 24.10
N LEU A 444 -47.30 -0.29 24.31
CA LEU A 444 -48.17 -0.04 25.42
C LEU A 444 -48.13 -1.22 26.36
N SER A 445 -47.79 -0.98 27.62
CA SER A 445 -47.64 -2.04 28.61
C SER A 445 -48.51 -1.84 29.84
N ALA A 446 -48.97 -2.93 30.45
CA ALA A 446 -49.67 -2.93 31.74
C ALA A 446 -49.12 -4.04 32.65
N PRO A 447 -49.02 -3.81 33.97
CA PRO A 447 -48.40 -4.74 34.90
C PRO A 447 -49.20 -6.04 35.04
N ILE A 448 -48.48 -7.15 35.11
CA ILE A 448 -48.99 -8.47 35.48
C ILE A 448 -48.44 -8.80 36.87
N CYS A 449 -49.35 -9.02 37.81
CA CYS A 449 -49.07 -9.49 39.15
C CYS A 449 -49.53 -10.95 39.33
N ALA A 450 -48.90 -11.67 40.27
CA ALA A 450 -49.34 -12.97 40.76
C ALA A 450 -49.04 -13.07 42.25
N GLY A 451 -50.00 -13.54 43.06
CA GLY A 451 -49.88 -13.62 44.52
C GLY A 451 -49.57 -12.27 45.17
N GLY A 452 -50.07 -11.17 44.60
CA GLY A 452 -49.78 -9.80 45.05
C GLY A 452 -48.35 -9.30 44.73
N ARG A 453 -47.55 -10.06 43.98
CA ARG A 453 -46.19 -9.67 43.57
C ARG A 453 -46.14 -9.35 42.08
N HIS A 454 -45.39 -8.31 41.73
CA HIS A 454 -45.17 -7.93 40.33
C HIS A 454 -44.29 -8.95 39.60
N TRP A 455 -44.84 -9.58 38.56
CA TRP A 455 -44.11 -10.56 37.76
C TRP A 455 -43.41 -9.92 36.56
N GLY A 456 -44.08 -8.97 35.92
CA GLY A 456 -43.67 -8.31 34.69
C GLY A 456 -44.84 -7.56 34.06
N ALA A 457 -44.87 -7.41 32.74
CA ALA A 457 -45.93 -6.67 32.05
C ALA A 457 -46.42 -7.37 30.79
N LEU A 458 -47.70 -7.14 30.45
CA LEU A 458 -48.22 -7.40 29.13
C LEU A 458 -47.89 -6.22 28.23
N ARG A 459 -47.24 -6.46 27.09
CA ARG A 459 -46.95 -5.46 26.06
C ARG A 459 -47.88 -5.64 24.88
N LEU A 460 -48.35 -4.54 24.33
CA LEU A 460 -49.16 -4.44 23.13
C LEU A 460 -48.51 -3.39 22.23
N ALA A 461 -47.90 -3.83 21.13
CA ALA A 461 -47.30 -2.92 20.17
C ALA A 461 -48.17 -2.76 18.94
N TYR A 462 -48.29 -1.54 18.46
CA TYR A 462 -49.13 -1.20 17.32
C TYR A 462 -48.52 -0.09 16.47
N SER A 463 -48.90 -0.12 15.19
CA SER A 463 -48.55 0.88 14.19
C SER A 463 -49.61 2.00 14.15
N ARG A 464 -49.35 3.05 13.38
CA ARG A 464 -50.18 4.28 13.35
C ARG A 464 -51.60 4.04 12.85
#